data_AF-A0A7W0EIJ2-F1
#
_entry.id   AF-A0A7W0EIJ2-F1
#
_cell.length_a   1.000
_cell.length_b   1.000
_cell.length_c   1.000
_cell.angle_alpha   90.00
_cell.angle_beta   90.00
_cell.angle_gamma   90.00
#
_symmetry.space_group_name_H-M   'P 1'
#
loop_
_entity.id
_entity.type
_entity.pdbx_description
1 polymer ?
#
loop_
_entity_poly.entity_id
_entity_poly.type
_entity_poly.pdbx_seq_one_letter_code
_entity_poly.pdbx_strand_id
1 'polypeptide(L)'
;MKKRFVVFCFLIPVIISVILIGAHFLRSGNVLIPILSLLLVMALCIREPLVARTVQFVLLLATAEWIHAAYVLISTRVDAGLPWTKLGIILGSVGALSLASIGLFLTKTLKEMYHLSDAPDDKVQSREGEHGRDMTETSRVREVSLPEHRQKLLAVHSLKSNLTICSLLAFLIMDYSVGVGVAFLVVIGLVNIGLRTKIQGIGGILPSEDRRKLYVRQIIGFCLFALPSIGYYSFLLPTMKHRLIVGSIITAFTLLLWLAARFEYCLFLHPVMCPFSEH
;
A
#
# COMPACT_ATOMS: atom_id res chain seq x y z
N MET A 1 -24.00 -3.07 8.69
CA MET A 1 -22.66 -2.45 8.87
C MET A 1 -21.55 -3.47 9.17
N LYS A 2 -21.78 -4.49 10.02
CA LYS A 2 -20.74 -5.48 10.42
C LYS A 2 -19.98 -6.16 9.26
N LYS A 3 -20.67 -6.61 8.19
CA LYS A 3 -20.00 -7.30 7.07
C LYS A 3 -18.94 -6.45 6.34
N ARG A 4 -19.21 -5.15 6.14
CA ARG A 4 -18.26 -4.25 5.45
C ARG A 4 -17.00 -4.00 6.26
N PHE A 5 -17.15 -3.91 7.58
CA PHE A 5 -16.03 -3.76 8.49
C PHE A 5 -15.10 -4.98 8.48
N VAL A 6 -15.67 -6.20 8.51
CA VAL A 6 -14.89 -7.45 8.47
C VAL A 6 -14.07 -7.55 7.18
N VAL A 7 -14.67 -7.24 6.04
CA VAL A 7 -13.96 -7.22 4.75
C VAL A 7 -12.80 -6.23 4.79
N PHE A 8 -13.06 -5.01 5.28
CA PHE A 8 -12.03 -3.99 5.37
C PHE A 8 -10.85 -4.48 6.21
N CYS A 9 -11.11 -5.11 7.36
CA CYS A 9 -10.06 -5.72 8.19
C CYS A 9 -9.25 -6.80 7.44
N PHE A 10 -9.87 -7.59 6.56
CA PHE A 10 -9.15 -8.58 5.75
C PHE A 10 -8.34 -7.96 4.60
N LEU A 11 -8.75 -6.81 4.06
CA LEU A 11 -8.00 -6.16 2.99
C LEU A 11 -6.79 -5.35 3.50
N ILE A 12 -6.80 -4.89 4.76
CA ILE A 12 -5.66 -4.17 5.36
C ILE A 12 -4.32 -4.91 5.17
N PRO A 13 -4.15 -6.18 5.59
CA PRO A 13 -2.87 -6.88 5.44
C PRO A 13 -2.47 -7.09 3.96
N VAL A 14 -3.46 -7.29 3.07
CA VAL A 14 -3.23 -7.38 1.62
C VAL A 14 -2.66 -6.06 1.08
N ILE A 15 -3.31 -4.94 1.42
CA ILE A 15 -2.89 -3.60 0.98
C ILE A 15 -1.50 -3.28 1.50
N ILE A 16 -1.24 -3.55 2.78
CA ILE A 16 0.08 -3.34 3.39
C ILE A 16 1.15 -4.15 2.65
N SER A 17 0.89 -5.43 2.37
CA SER A 17 1.85 -6.30 1.68
C SER A 17 2.17 -5.81 0.26
N VAL A 18 1.15 -5.37 -0.49
CA VAL A 18 1.33 -4.81 -1.84
C VAL A 18 2.11 -3.47 -1.81
N ILE A 19 1.84 -2.60 -0.83
CA ILE A 19 2.59 -1.36 -0.68
C ILE A 19 4.04 -1.63 -0.28
N LEU A 20 4.28 -2.58 0.62
CA LEU A 20 5.63 -2.93 1.09
C LEU A 20 6.52 -3.44 -0.05
N ILE A 21 6.00 -4.28 -0.95
CA ILE A 21 6.77 -4.73 -2.12
C ILE A 21 7.05 -3.56 -3.08
N GLY A 22 6.09 -2.64 -3.27
CA GLY A 22 6.31 -1.40 -4.00
C GLY A 22 7.44 -0.55 -3.39
N ALA A 23 7.43 -0.34 -2.08
CA ALA A 23 8.46 0.41 -1.37
C ALA A 23 9.85 -0.25 -1.48
N HIS A 24 9.91 -1.59 -1.45
CA HIS A 24 11.14 -2.34 -1.66
C HIS A 24 11.78 -2.04 -3.02
N PHE A 25 11.01 -2.11 -4.10
CA PHE A 25 11.50 -1.81 -5.45
C PHE A 25 11.79 -0.31 -5.67
N LEU A 26 11.08 0.58 -4.98
CA LEU A 26 11.42 2.01 -5.00
C LEU A 26 12.82 2.24 -4.44
N ARG A 27 13.17 1.54 -3.34
CA ARG A 27 14.51 1.59 -2.74
C ARG A 27 15.59 1.06 -3.67
N SER A 28 15.28 0.08 -4.51
CA SER A 28 16.21 -0.43 -5.53
C SER A 28 16.29 0.47 -6.79
N GLY A 29 15.61 1.63 -6.79
CA GLY A 29 15.58 2.57 -7.91
C GLY A 29 14.58 2.22 -9.02
N ASN A 30 13.76 1.18 -8.85
CA ASN A 30 12.75 0.80 -9.83
C ASN A 30 11.43 1.54 -9.51
N VAL A 31 11.11 2.55 -10.32
CA VAL A 31 9.91 3.39 -10.14
C VAL A 31 8.64 2.73 -10.69
N LEU A 32 8.78 1.80 -11.65
CA LEU A 32 7.64 1.18 -12.33
C LEU A 32 6.82 0.27 -11.39
N ILE A 33 7.49 -0.61 -10.63
CA ILE A 33 6.82 -1.53 -9.70
C ILE A 33 6.03 -0.82 -8.60
N PRO A 34 6.53 0.25 -7.95
CA PRO A 34 5.75 1.06 -7.01
C PRO A 34 4.46 1.62 -7.63
N ILE A 35 4.52 2.14 -8.86
CA ILE A 35 3.33 2.65 -9.57
C ILE A 35 2.34 1.50 -9.80
N LEU A 36 2.82 0.35 -10.30
CA LEU A 36 1.99 -0.84 -10.50
C LEU A 36 1.37 -1.33 -9.18
N SER A 37 2.10 -1.24 -8.07
CA SER A 37 1.61 -1.63 -6.74
C SER A 37 0.45 -0.74 -6.30
N LEU A 38 0.53 0.57 -6.52
CA LEU A 38 -0.57 1.49 -6.23
C LEU A 38 -1.77 1.26 -7.14
N LEU A 39 -1.54 1.02 -8.43
CA LEU A 39 -2.60 0.64 -9.38
C LEU A 39 -3.28 -0.66 -8.95
N LEU A 40 -2.53 -1.62 -8.42
CA LEU A 40 -3.07 -2.88 -7.91
C LEU A 40 -3.89 -2.69 -6.64
N VAL A 41 -3.46 -1.81 -5.72
CA VAL A 41 -4.26 -1.40 -4.55
C VAL A 41 -5.56 -0.73 -5.00
N MET A 42 -5.52 0.07 -6.06
CA MET A 42 -6.74 0.64 -6.64
C MET A 42 -7.63 -0.42 -7.30
N ALA A 43 -7.02 -1.36 -8.03
CA ALA A 43 -7.72 -2.46 -8.66
C ALA A 43 -8.45 -3.34 -7.62
N LEU A 44 -7.97 -3.46 -6.38
CA LEU A 44 -8.69 -4.18 -5.31
C LEU A 44 -10.11 -3.67 -5.05
N CYS A 45 -10.43 -2.41 -5.41
CA CYS A 45 -11.79 -1.88 -5.34
C CYS A 45 -12.72 -2.49 -6.41
N ILE A 46 -12.14 -2.99 -7.49
CA ILE A 46 -12.82 -3.70 -8.58
C ILE A 46 -12.99 -5.16 -8.14
N ARG A 47 -14.24 -5.57 -7.95
CA ARG A 47 -14.61 -6.88 -7.41
C ARG A 47 -14.64 -7.98 -8.48
N GLU A 48 -13.57 -8.06 -9.26
CA GLU A 48 -13.43 -9.03 -10.36
C GLU A 48 -12.51 -10.19 -9.94
N PRO A 49 -12.80 -11.44 -10.36
CA PRO A 49 -11.99 -12.61 -10.00
C PRO A 49 -10.57 -12.52 -10.56
N LEU A 50 -10.40 -11.91 -11.74
CA LEU A 50 -9.08 -11.69 -12.34
C LEU A 50 -8.20 -10.77 -11.48
N VAL A 51 -8.79 -9.75 -10.85
CA VAL A 51 -8.05 -8.86 -9.95
C VAL A 51 -7.55 -9.65 -8.75
N ALA A 52 -8.41 -10.44 -8.11
CA ALA A 52 -8.02 -11.25 -6.96
C ALA A 52 -6.90 -12.24 -7.32
N ARG A 53 -6.99 -12.94 -8.47
CA ARG A 53 -5.94 -13.85 -8.94
C ARG A 53 -4.63 -13.13 -9.23
N THR A 54 -4.69 -11.93 -9.82
CA THR A 54 -3.51 -11.10 -10.07
C THR A 54 -2.84 -10.69 -8.76
N VAL A 55 -3.63 -10.25 -7.77
CA VAL A 55 -3.12 -9.88 -6.45
C VAL A 55 -2.49 -11.07 -5.74
N GLN A 56 -3.13 -12.25 -5.77
CA GLN A 56 -2.57 -13.47 -5.20
C GLN A 56 -1.22 -13.82 -5.85
N PHE A 57 -1.11 -13.72 -7.17
CA PHE A 57 0.14 -13.96 -7.89
C PHE A 57 1.23 -12.94 -7.50
N VAL A 58 0.88 -11.65 -7.43
CA VAL A 58 1.82 -10.61 -6.99
C VAL A 58 2.28 -10.82 -5.56
N LEU A 59 1.38 -11.21 -4.64
CA LEU A 59 1.74 -11.52 -3.25
C LEU A 59 2.62 -12.77 -3.15
N LEU A 60 2.43 -13.75 -4.03
CA LEU A 60 3.28 -14.93 -4.10
C LEU A 60 4.70 -14.55 -4.54
N LEU A 61 4.81 -13.73 -5.58
CA LEU A 61 6.09 -13.17 -6.02
C LEU A 61 6.74 -12.31 -4.93
N ALA A 62 5.96 -11.46 -4.25
CA ALA A 62 6.45 -10.65 -3.13
C ALA A 62 7.00 -11.53 -2.01
N THR A 63 6.31 -12.64 -1.68
CA THR A 63 6.80 -13.60 -0.68
C THR A 63 8.15 -14.20 -1.09
N ALA A 64 8.28 -14.61 -2.35
CA ALA A 64 9.55 -15.13 -2.88
C ALA A 64 10.66 -14.07 -2.83
N GLU A 65 10.35 -12.81 -3.18
CA GLU A 65 11.30 -11.70 -3.09
C GLU A 65 11.76 -11.44 -1.65
N TRP A 66 10.85 -11.48 -0.68
CA TRP A 66 11.22 -11.31 0.73
C TRP A 66 12.11 -12.43 1.26
N ILE A 67 11.88 -13.67 0.82
CA ILE A 67 12.75 -14.81 1.15
C ILE A 67 14.13 -14.62 0.51
N HIS A 68 14.18 -14.22 -0.76
CA HIS A 68 15.42 -13.95 -1.48
C HIS A 68 16.22 -12.81 -0.82
N ALA A 69 15.57 -11.68 -0.54
CA ALA A 69 16.17 -10.55 0.14
C ALA A 69 16.67 -10.92 1.56
N ALA A 70 15.91 -11.74 2.30
CA ALA A 70 16.34 -12.26 3.59
C ALA A 70 17.61 -13.10 3.45
N TYR A 71 17.64 -14.04 2.51
CA TYR A 71 18.81 -14.87 2.26
C TYR A 71 20.06 -14.04 1.96
N VAL A 72 19.98 -13.13 0.99
CA VAL A 72 21.11 -12.28 0.57
C VAL A 72 21.61 -11.36 1.68
N LEU A 73 20.70 -10.71 2.42
CA LEU A 73 21.08 -9.76 3.45
C LEU A 73 21.58 -10.44 4.73
N ILE A 74 21.06 -11.62 5.06
CA ILE A 74 21.53 -12.41 6.20
C ILE A 74 22.91 -12.98 5.88
N SER A 75 23.11 -13.59 4.70
CA SER A 75 24.42 -14.15 4.32
C SER A 75 25.52 -13.08 4.39
N THR A 76 25.26 -11.92 3.78
CA THR A 76 26.19 -10.77 3.81
C THR A 76 26.56 -10.35 5.24
N ARG A 77 25.60 -10.40 6.19
CA ARG A 77 25.87 -10.06 7.60
C ARG A 77 26.61 -11.16 8.34
N VAL A 78 26.31 -12.42 8.06
CA VAL A 78 27.01 -13.57 8.64
C VAL A 78 28.47 -13.54 8.23
N ASP A 79 28.76 -13.30 6.95
CA ASP A 79 30.12 -13.23 6.43
C ASP A 79 30.91 -12.04 7.03
N ALA A 80 30.22 -10.96 7.37
CA ALA A 80 30.79 -9.78 8.02
C ALA A 80 30.88 -9.89 9.56
N GLY A 81 30.47 -11.02 10.16
CA GLY A 81 30.43 -11.19 11.63
C GLY A 81 29.44 -10.26 12.33
N LEU A 82 28.44 -9.72 11.62
CA LEU A 82 27.46 -8.77 12.15
C LEU A 82 26.20 -9.48 12.66
N PRO A 83 25.50 -8.92 13.68
CA PRO A 83 24.26 -9.48 14.17
C PRO A 83 23.16 -9.41 13.10
N TRP A 84 22.61 -10.57 12.72
CA TRP A 84 21.61 -10.71 11.66
C TRP A 84 20.20 -11.05 12.17
N THR A 85 20.05 -11.47 13.43
CA THR A 85 18.78 -11.99 13.97
C THR A 85 17.61 -10.99 13.82
N LYS A 86 17.83 -9.71 14.13
CA LYS A 86 16.80 -8.66 13.99
C LYS A 86 16.33 -8.51 12.55
N LEU A 87 17.27 -8.56 11.60
CA LEU A 87 16.96 -8.48 10.17
C LEU A 87 16.14 -9.68 9.72
N GLY A 88 16.54 -10.90 10.12
CA GLY A 88 15.82 -12.12 9.79
C GLY A 88 14.39 -12.12 10.33
N ILE A 89 14.17 -11.66 11.57
CA ILE A 89 12.83 -11.52 12.14
C ILE A 89 11.98 -10.54 11.33
N ILE A 90 12.53 -9.38 10.96
CA ILE A 90 11.78 -8.36 10.19
C ILE A 90 11.40 -8.90 8.82
N LEU A 91 12.38 -9.36 8.03
CA LEU A 91 12.12 -9.84 6.66
C LEU A 91 11.27 -11.10 6.65
N GLY A 92 11.51 -12.03 7.58
CA GLY A 92 10.68 -13.21 7.76
C GLY A 92 9.23 -12.86 8.09
N SER A 93 9.01 -11.87 8.97
CA SER A 93 7.65 -11.42 9.32
C SER A 93 6.93 -10.78 8.14
N VAL A 94 7.63 -9.96 7.33
CA VAL A 94 7.06 -9.34 6.13
C VAL A 94 6.74 -10.39 5.05
N GLY A 95 7.63 -11.37 4.86
CA GLY A 95 7.37 -12.51 3.98
C GLY A 95 6.17 -13.35 4.43
N ALA A 96 6.08 -13.67 5.72
CA ALA A 96 4.96 -14.39 6.30
C ALA A 96 3.64 -13.61 6.20
N LEU A 97 3.66 -12.29 6.39
CA LEU A 97 2.49 -11.42 6.20
C LEU A 97 2.00 -11.45 4.74
N SER A 98 2.93 -11.40 3.79
CA SER A 98 2.62 -11.47 2.35
C SER A 98 1.96 -12.82 2.00
N LEU A 99 2.52 -13.91 2.52
CA LEU A 99 1.97 -15.27 2.34
C LEU A 99 0.59 -15.43 3.00
N ALA A 100 0.43 -14.97 4.24
CA ALA A 100 -0.84 -15.00 4.96
C ALA A 100 -1.93 -14.20 4.21
N SER A 101 -1.55 -13.08 3.58
CA SER A 101 -2.44 -12.27 2.76
C SER A 101 -3.00 -13.02 1.56
N ILE A 102 -2.23 -13.95 0.97
CA ILE A 102 -2.74 -14.85 -0.09
C ILE A 102 -3.85 -15.75 0.48
N GLY A 103 -3.63 -16.31 1.67
CA GLY A 103 -4.58 -17.19 2.36
C GLY A 103 -5.91 -16.50 2.67
N LEU A 104 -5.93 -15.18 2.87
CA LEU A 104 -7.17 -14.44 3.11
C LEU A 104 -8.15 -14.55 1.92
N PHE A 105 -7.64 -14.59 0.68
CA PHE A 105 -8.48 -14.80 -0.51
C PHE A 105 -9.08 -16.21 -0.60
N LEU A 106 -8.61 -17.16 0.22
CA LEU A 106 -9.19 -18.50 0.29
C LEU A 106 -10.40 -18.57 1.25
N THR A 107 -10.60 -17.54 2.07
CA THR A 107 -11.73 -17.46 3.00
C THR A 107 -13.04 -17.26 2.26
N LYS A 108 -14.15 -17.77 2.84
CA LYS A 108 -15.49 -17.64 2.24
C LYS A 108 -15.86 -16.18 1.97
N THR A 109 -15.50 -15.27 2.88
CA THR A 109 -15.81 -13.85 2.78
C THR A 109 -15.18 -13.18 1.54
N LEU A 110 -13.89 -13.40 1.28
CA LEU A 110 -13.24 -12.82 0.09
C LEU A 110 -13.56 -13.60 -1.19
N LYS A 111 -13.79 -14.92 -1.11
CA LYS A 111 -14.28 -15.71 -2.25
C LYS A 111 -15.63 -15.20 -2.76
N GLU A 112 -16.58 -14.96 -1.86
CA GLU A 112 -17.88 -14.38 -2.20
C GLU A 112 -17.75 -12.95 -2.74
N MET A 113 -16.80 -12.16 -2.23
CA MET A 113 -16.60 -10.78 -2.70
C MET A 113 -16.07 -10.69 -4.12
N TYR A 114 -15.12 -11.53 -4.47
CA TYR A 114 -14.42 -11.52 -5.76
C TYR A 114 -14.94 -12.60 -6.73
N HIS A 115 -16.06 -13.24 -6.41
CA HIS A 115 -16.69 -14.31 -7.21
C HIS A 115 -15.67 -15.41 -7.60
N LEU A 116 -14.86 -15.85 -6.64
CA LEU A 116 -13.82 -16.88 -6.89
C LEU A 116 -14.38 -18.32 -6.89
N SER A 117 -15.65 -18.51 -6.55
CA SER A 117 -16.29 -19.82 -6.40
C SER A 117 -16.95 -20.37 -7.67
N ASP A 118 -16.72 -19.75 -8.83
CA ASP A 118 -17.38 -20.12 -10.09
C ASP A 118 -16.82 -21.41 -10.74
N ALA A 119 -16.27 -22.34 -9.95
CA ALA A 119 -16.13 -23.70 -10.46
C ALA A 119 -17.55 -24.23 -10.72
N PRO A 120 -17.87 -24.69 -11.95
CA PRO A 120 -19.20 -25.19 -12.26
C PRO A 120 -19.53 -26.31 -11.27
N ASP A 121 -20.51 -26.04 -10.42
CA ASP A 121 -20.95 -26.93 -9.36
C ASP A 121 -21.38 -28.26 -10.01
N ASP A 122 -20.66 -29.35 -9.73
CA ASP A 122 -20.98 -30.75 -10.10
C ASP A 122 -22.37 -31.21 -9.58
N LYS A 123 -23.19 -30.29 -9.07
CA LYS A 123 -24.58 -30.50 -8.67
C LYS A 123 -25.58 -30.65 -9.82
N VAL A 124 -25.15 -30.48 -11.08
CA VAL A 124 -25.99 -30.89 -12.21
C VAL A 124 -26.10 -32.41 -12.30
N GLN A 125 -25.16 -33.19 -11.74
CA GLN A 125 -25.14 -34.64 -11.95
C GLN A 125 -25.68 -35.48 -10.76
N SER A 126 -25.94 -34.88 -9.61
CA SER A 126 -26.51 -35.60 -8.43
C SER A 126 -28.04 -35.45 -8.29
N ARG A 127 -28.72 -34.71 -9.17
CA ARG A 127 -30.19 -34.54 -9.15
C ARG A 127 -30.97 -35.29 -10.24
N GLU A 128 -30.30 -35.92 -11.21
CA GLU A 128 -30.96 -36.78 -12.21
C GLU A 128 -31.17 -38.23 -11.74
N GLY A 129 -30.69 -38.60 -10.55
CA GLY A 129 -30.88 -39.95 -9.97
C GLY A 129 -32.15 -40.15 -9.13
N GLU A 130 -32.94 -39.11 -8.88
CA GLU A 130 -34.13 -39.17 -8.00
C GLU A 130 -35.43 -38.90 -8.77
N HIS A 131 -35.49 -39.31 -10.05
CA HIS A 131 -36.71 -39.29 -10.88
C HIS A 131 -37.54 -40.58 -10.74
N GLY A 132 -37.73 -41.05 -9.51
CA GLY A 132 -38.40 -42.34 -9.30
C GLY A 132 -38.97 -42.53 -7.91
N ARG A 133 -39.56 -41.51 -7.30
CA ARG A 133 -40.56 -41.75 -6.24
C ARG A 133 -41.50 -40.57 -6.03
N ASP A 134 -42.70 -40.84 -6.51
CA ASP A 134 -43.99 -40.46 -5.97
C ASP A 134 -44.43 -39.00 -6.04
N MET A 135 -45.31 -38.82 -7.00
CA MET A 135 -46.10 -37.66 -7.30
C MET A 135 -47.35 -37.77 -6.42
N THR A 136 -47.42 -37.03 -5.31
CA THR A 136 -48.70 -36.56 -4.76
C THR A 136 -48.46 -35.43 -3.76
N GLU A 137 -48.75 -34.22 -4.23
CA GLU A 137 -49.76 -33.40 -3.57
C GLU A 137 -49.49 -33.05 -2.10
N THR A 138 -48.73 -31.97 -1.87
CA THR A 138 -49.21 -30.89 -0.97
C THR A 138 -48.33 -29.63 -1.06
N SER A 139 -48.96 -28.55 -1.51
CA SER A 139 -48.80 -27.19 -0.96
C SER A 139 -47.46 -26.47 -1.23
N ARG A 140 -47.34 -25.76 -2.36
CA ARG A 140 -47.83 -24.37 -2.53
C ARG A 140 -47.22 -23.38 -1.51
N VAL A 141 -45.91 -23.40 -1.30
CA VAL A 141 -45.19 -22.30 -0.65
C VAL A 141 -44.76 -21.27 -1.71
N ARG A 142 -45.64 -20.29 -1.86
CA ARG A 142 -45.53 -19.01 -2.58
C ARG A 142 -44.08 -18.57 -2.85
N GLU A 143 -43.61 -18.78 -4.08
CA GLU A 143 -42.58 -17.93 -4.69
C GLU A 143 -43.12 -16.50 -4.70
N VAL A 144 -42.74 -15.72 -3.67
CA VAL A 144 -42.92 -14.27 -3.70
C VAL A 144 -41.85 -13.75 -4.66
N SER A 145 -42.17 -13.74 -5.95
CA SER A 145 -41.38 -13.02 -6.93
C SER A 145 -41.31 -11.56 -6.45
N LEU A 146 -40.11 -11.13 -6.05
CA LEU A 146 -39.92 -9.76 -5.64
C LEU A 146 -40.25 -8.90 -6.87
N PRO A 147 -41.15 -7.91 -6.75
CA PRO A 147 -41.56 -7.12 -7.90
C PRO A 147 -40.34 -6.46 -8.52
N GLU A 148 -40.23 -6.51 -9.85
CA GLU A 148 -39.07 -6.12 -10.66
C GLU A 148 -38.46 -4.77 -10.26
N HIS A 149 -39.29 -3.83 -9.78
CA HIS A 149 -38.86 -2.54 -9.27
C HIS A 149 -37.91 -2.62 -8.06
N ARG A 150 -38.08 -3.60 -7.15
CA ARG A 150 -37.19 -3.79 -5.99
C ARG A 150 -35.83 -4.34 -6.39
N GLN A 151 -35.76 -5.16 -7.44
CA GLN A 151 -34.48 -5.64 -7.97
C GLN A 151 -33.65 -4.48 -8.53
N LYS A 152 -34.30 -3.59 -9.30
CA LYS A 152 -33.66 -2.36 -9.82
C LYS A 152 -33.17 -1.43 -8.70
N LEU A 153 -33.94 -1.29 -7.62
CA LEU A 153 -33.58 -0.44 -6.48
C LEU A 153 -32.35 -0.96 -5.71
N LEU A 154 -32.23 -2.29 -5.55
CA LEU A 154 -31.08 -2.93 -4.90
C LEU A 154 -29.80 -2.81 -5.74
N ALA A 155 -29.91 -2.91 -7.07
CA ALA A 155 -28.79 -2.70 -7.97
C ALA A 155 -28.24 -1.26 -7.89
N VAL A 156 -29.12 -0.25 -7.90
CA VAL A 156 -28.73 1.17 -7.80
C VAL A 156 -28.08 1.49 -6.45
N HIS A 157 -28.57 0.92 -5.35
CA HIS A 157 -28.00 1.17 -4.02
C HIS A 157 -26.63 0.50 -3.82
N SER A 158 -26.40 -0.67 -4.43
CA SER A 158 -25.09 -1.32 -4.48
C SER A 158 -24.08 -0.45 -5.23
N LEU A 159 -24.47 0.08 -6.40
CA LEU A 159 -23.66 0.95 -7.26
C LEU A 159 -23.23 2.24 -6.54
N LYS A 160 -24.16 2.94 -5.89
CA LYS A 160 -23.88 4.18 -5.15
C LYS A 160 -22.86 3.98 -4.03
N SER A 161 -22.95 2.85 -3.31
CA SER A 161 -22.05 2.59 -2.18
C SER A 161 -20.63 2.18 -2.59
N ASN A 162 -20.47 1.54 -3.76
CA ASN A 162 -19.15 1.27 -4.33
C ASN A 162 -18.52 2.57 -4.85
N LEU A 163 -19.33 3.47 -5.43
CA LEU A 163 -18.86 4.75 -5.92
C LEU A 163 -18.29 5.62 -4.78
N THR A 164 -18.92 5.65 -3.59
CA THR A 164 -18.43 6.42 -2.45
C THR A 164 -17.07 5.93 -1.92
N ILE A 165 -16.84 4.61 -1.95
CA ILE A 165 -15.55 4.02 -1.54
C ILE A 165 -14.47 4.35 -2.57
N CYS A 166 -14.78 4.24 -3.87
CA CYS A 166 -13.87 4.65 -4.94
C CYS A 166 -13.56 6.15 -4.88
N SER A 167 -14.53 7.01 -4.54
CA SER A 167 -14.31 8.45 -4.36
C SER A 167 -13.41 8.75 -3.16
N LEU A 168 -13.58 8.07 -2.03
CA LEU A 168 -12.73 8.25 -0.85
C LEU A 168 -11.29 7.73 -1.09
N LEU A 169 -11.14 6.61 -1.80
CA LEU A 169 -9.82 6.12 -2.22
C LEU A 169 -9.17 7.04 -3.26
N ALA A 170 -9.91 7.50 -4.26
CA ALA A 170 -9.41 8.43 -5.26
C ALA A 170 -9.02 9.78 -4.63
N PHE A 171 -9.76 10.25 -3.62
CA PHE A 171 -9.42 11.46 -2.87
C PHE A 171 -8.14 11.27 -2.04
N LEU A 172 -8.02 10.13 -1.32
CA LEU A 172 -6.79 9.75 -0.61
C LEU A 172 -5.57 9.61 -1.55
N ILE A 173 -5.79 9.23 -2.81
CA ILE A 173 -4.73 9.01 -3.81
C ILE A 173 -4.41 10.26 -4.64
N MET A 174 -5.36 11.17 -4.84
CA MET A 174 -5.07 12.51 -5.35
C MET A 174 -4.25 13.31 -4.33
N ASP A 175 -4.58 13.22 -3.04
CA ASP A 175 -3.74 13.77 -1.96
C ASP A 175 -2.35 13.09 -1.94
N TYR A 176 -2.29 11.77 -2.17
CA TYR A 176 -1.03 11.02 -2.31
C TYR A 176 -0.21 11.48 -3.53
N SER A 177 -0.83 11.79 -4.66
CA SER A 177 -0.12 12.20 -5.90
C SER A 177 0.46 13.60 -5.80
N VAL A 178 -0.20 14.51 -5.08
CA VAL A 178 0.34 15.85 -4.78
C VAL A 178 1.42 15.75 -3.71
N GLY A 179 1.24 14.92 -2.67
CA GLY A 179 2.26 14.66 -1.65
C GLY A 179 3.51 13.97 -2.21
N VAL A 180 3.35 12.98 -3.08
CA VAL A 180 4.44 12.32 -3.82
C VAL A 180 5.05 13.27 -4.84
N GLY A 181 4.28 14.12 -5.52
CA GLY A 181 4.81 15.15 -6.40
C GLY A 181 5.70 16.14 -5.64
N VAL A 182 5.27 16.60 -4.46
CA VAL A 182 6.07 17.46 -3.58
C VAL A 182 7.29 16.70 -3.07
N ALA A 183 7.16 15.46 -2.57
CA ALA A 183 8.28 14.62 -2.13
C ALA A 183 9.29 14.35 -3.27
N PHE A 184 8.81 14.15 -4.49
CA PHE A 184 9.62 13.93 -5.67
C PHE A 184 10.36 15.20 -6.09
N LEU A 185 9.70 16.38 -6.01
CA LEU A 185 10.36 17.68 -6.19
C LEU A 185 11.36 17.98 -5.07
N VAL A 186 11.11 17.55 -3.83
CA VAL A 186 12.07 17.62 -2.72
C VAL A 186 13.30 16.78 -3.06
N VAL A 187 13.11 15.53 -3.48
CA VAL A 187 14.20 14.61 -3.81
C VAL A 187 14.98 15.09 -5.03
N ILE A 188 14.31 15.55 -6.11
CA ILE A 188 14.97 16.18 -7.26
C ILE A 188 15.75 17.42 -6.81
N GLY A 189 15.18 18.26 -5.94
CA GLY A 189 15.86 19.42 -5.38
C GLY A 189 17.12 19.03 -4.60
N LEU A 190 17.03 18.05 -3.70
CA LEU A 190 18.15 17.55 -2.89
C LEU A 190 19.23 16.87 -3.74
N VAL A 191 18.84 16.09 -4.75
CA VAL A 191 19.76 15.46 -5.71
C VAL A 191 20.45 16.52 -6.56
N ASN A 192 19.75 17.56 -7.00
CA ASN A 192 20.33 18.65 -7.78
C ASN A 192 21.29 19.50 -6.92
N ILE A 193 20.97 19.74 -5.64
CA ILE A 193 21.87 20.36 -4.66
C ILE A 193 23.13 19.49 -4.45
N GLY A 194 22.97 18.17 -4.31
CA GLY A 194 24.06 17.21 -4.18
C GLY A 194 24.95 17.11 -5.42
N LEU A 195 24.36 17.10 -6.62
CA LEU A 195 25.10 17.10 -7.89
C LEU A 195 25.86 18.41 -8.07
N ARG A 196 25.23 19.55 -7.78
CA ARG A 196 25.85 20.88 -7.95
C ARG A 196 27.01 21.10 -6.98
N THR A 197 26.89 20.63 -5.73
CA THR A 197 27.98 20.66 -4.75
C THR A 197 29.12 19.72 -5.14
N LYS A 198 28.83 18.56 -5.76
CA LYS A 198 29.85 17.65 -6.29
C LYS A 198 30.56 18.19 -7.53
N ILE A 199 29.84 18.87 -8.43
CA ILE A 199 30.42 19.55 -9.61
C ILE A 199 31.29 20.74 -9.19
N GLN A 200 30.87 21.50 -8.17
CA GLN A 200 31.67 22.60 -7.61
C GLN A 200 32.84 22.11 -6.73
N GLY A 201 32.77 20.89 -6.20
CA GLY A 201 33.88 20.24 -5.49
C GLY A 201 35.02 19.80 -6.39
N ILE A 202 34.78 19.66 -7.70
CA ILE A 202 35.81 19.35 -8.70
C ILE A 202 36.59 20.61 -9.14
N GLY A 203 36.10 21.82 -8.82
CA GLY A 203 36.83 23.09 -8.99
C GLY A 203 37.19 23.70 -7.63
N GLY A 204 38.38 23.40 -7.10
CA GLY A 204 38.85 23.77 -5.76
C GLY A 204 39.09 25.27 -5.49
N ILE A 205 38.11 26.16 -5.71
CA ILE A 205 38.30 27.63 -5.57
C ILE A 205 37.13 28.32 -4.84
N LEU A 206 36.50 27.70 -3.84
CA LEU A 206 35.54 28.42 -2.97
C LEU A 206 35.86 28.20 -1.48
N PRO A 207 36.04 29.29 -0.69
CA PRO A 207 36.31 29.24 0.74
C PRO A 207 35.11 28.67 1.52
N SER A 208 35.38 28.04 2.66
CA SER A 208 34.43 27.21 3.42
C SER A 208 33.22 27.98 3.98
N GLU A 209 33.32 29.31 4.13
CA GLU A 209 32.26 30.15 4.68
C GLU A 209 31.13 30.43 3.66
N ASP A 210 31.48 30.61 2.38
CA ASP A 210 30.50 30.86 1.32
C ASP A 210 29.67 29.61 0.99
N ARG A 211 30.25 28.41 1.16
CA ARG A 211 29.51 27.14 1.05
C ARG A 211 28.41 27.04 2.11
N ARG A 212 28.67 27.48 3.34
CA ARG A 212 27.67 27.47 4.41
C ARG A 212 26.53 28.45 4.12
N LYS A 213 26.84 29.65 3.64
CA LYS A 213 25.83 30.67 3.28
C LYS A 213 24.98 30.21 2.09
N LEU A 214 25.58 29.56 1.09
CA LEU A 214 24.84 29.02 -0.06
C LEU A 214 23.88 27.89 0.34
N TYR A 215 24.32 27.00 1.24
CA TYR A 215 23.51 25.88 1.74
C TYR A 215 22.31 26.38 2.57
N VAL A 216 22.53 27.34 3.48
CA VAL A 216 21.47 27.95 4.30
C VAL A 216 20.46 28.70 3.42
N ARG A 217 20.92 29.43 2.40
CA ARG A 217 20.05 30.17 1.48
C ARG A 217 19.19 29.24 0.60
N GLN A 218 19.71 28.07 0.23
CA GLN A 218 18.96 27.04 -0.50
C GLN A 218 17.90 26.37 0.38
N ILE A 219 18.22 26.07 1.65
CA ILE A 219 17.24 25.52 2.61
C ILE A 219 16.12 26.53 2.88
N ILE A 220 16.44 27.81 3.08
CA ILE A 220 15.43 28.85 3.32
C ILE A 220 14.53 29.04 2.10
N GLY A 221 15.09 29.08 0.88
CA GLY A 221 14.30 29.16 -0.35
C GLY A 221 13.37 27.96 -0.53
N PHE A 222 13.83 26.78 -0.12
CA PHE A 222 13.04 25.55 -0.17
C PHE A 222 11.88 25.54 0.85
N CYS A 223 12.15 25.95 2.10
CA CYS A 223 11.11 26.07 3.14
C CYS A 223 10.04 27.10 2.75
N LEU A 224 10.43 28.22 2.14
CA LEU A 224 9.50 29.25 1.66
C LEU A 224 8.66 28.80 0.47
N PHE A 225 9.16 27.89 -0.37
CA PHE A 225 8.42 27.32 -1.49
C PHE A 225 7.41 26.24 -1.07
N ALA A 226 7.66 25.54 0.05
CA ALA A 226 6.77 24.48 0.55
C ALA A 226 5.60 25.00 1.42
N LEU A 227 5.74 26.18 2.02
CA LEU A 227 4.72 26.78 2.90
C LEU A 227 3.37 27.13 2.21
N PRO A 228 3.31 27.60 0.95
CA PRO A 228 2.04 27.92 0.26
C PRO A 228 1.15 26.70 0.01
N SER A 229 1.75 25.50 -0.10
CA SER A 229 1.01 24.25 -0.33
C SER A 229 0.10 23.91 0.86
N ILE A 230 0.52 24.24 2.09
CA ILE A 230 -0.25 23.98 3.32
C ILE A 230 -1.49 24.89 3.42
N GLY A 231 -1.40 26.12 2.91
CA GLY A 231 -2.52 27.08 2.89
C GLY A 231 -3.65 26.67 1.93
N TYR A 232 -3.31 26.00 0.82
CA TYR A 232 -4.27 25.61 -0.22
C TYR A 232 -5.28 24.54 0.26
N TYR A 233 -4.85 23.63 1.13
CA TYR A 233 -5.71 22.56 1.69
C TYR A 233 -6.79 23.07 2.65
N SER A 234 -6.59 24.23 3.27
CA SER A 234 -7.56 24.82 4.22
C SER A 234 -8.78 25.42 3.53
N PHE A 235 -8.68 25.71 2.22
CA PHE A 235 -9.70 26.41 1.44
C PHE A 235 -10.68 25.47 0.70
N LEU A 236 -10.28 24.24 0.38
CA LEU A 236 -11.05 23.34 -0.50
C LEU A 236 -12.03 22.36 0.18
N LEU A 237 -12.05 22.24 1.51
CA LEU A 237 -12.91 21.26 2.21
C LEU A 237 -14.10 21.92 2.93
N PRO A 238 -15.34 21.88 2.41
CA PRO A 238 -16.45 22.68 2.94
C PRO A 238 -17.03 22.20 4.29
N THR A 239 -16.61 21.06 4.85
CA THR A 239 -17.21 20.54 6.11
C THR A 239 -16.18 20.11 7.17
N MET A 240 -16.36 20.60 8.41
CA MET A 240 -15.40 20.50 9.53
C MET A 240 -15.11 19.06 10.00
N LYS A 241 -16.06 18.11 9.87
CA LYS A 241 -15.87 16.72 10.33
C LYS A 241 -14.88 15.92 9.47
N HIS A 242 -14.84 16.16 8.16
CA HIS A 242 -13.90 15.46 7.27
C HIS A 242 -12.48 16.03 7.38
N ARG A 243 -12.33 17.32 7.75
CA ARG A 243 -11.03 17.97 7.96
C ARG A 243 -10.19 17.30 9.06
N LEU A 244 -10.82 16.94 10.18
CA LEU A 244 -10.13 16.32 11.33
C LEU A 244 -9.66 14.90 11.03
N ILE A 245 -10.47 14.09 10.34
CA ILE A 245 -10.14 12.69 10.05
C ILE A 245 -9.05 12.61 8.97
N VAL A 246 -9.20 13.36 7.87
CA VAL A 246 -8.22 13.37 6.76
C VAL A 246 -6.90 13.99 7.22
N GLY A 247 -6.94 15.09 7.96
CA GLY A 247 -5.75 15.72 8.53
C GLY A 247 -4.99 14.81 9.50
N SER A 248 -5.71 14.05 10.35
CA SER A 248 -5.09 13.09 11.28
C SER A 248 -4.45 11.91 10.55
N ILE A 249 -5.06 11.41 9.46
CA ILE A 249 -4.50 10.31 8.65
C ILE A 249 -3.24 10.78 7.92
N ILE A 250 -3.26 11.96 7.30
CA ILE A 250 -2.09 12.53 6.61
C ILE A 250 -0.95 12.79 7.60
N THR A 251 -1.28 13.32 8.78
CA THR A 251 -0.28 13.60 9.83
C THR A 251 0.31 12.29 10.37
N ALA A 252 -0.53 11.28 10.65
CA ALA A 252 -0.07 9.96 11.10
C ALA A 252 0.81 9.27 10.05
N PHE A 253 0.46 9.35 8.76
CA PHE A 253 1.22 8.74 7.68
C PHE A 253 2.54 9.48 7.40
N THR A 254 2.54 10.81 7.42
CA THR A 254 3.76 11.63 7.33
C THR A 254 4.70 11.35 8.50
N LEU A 255 4.15 11.20 9.72
CA LEU A 255 4.91 10.80 10.90
C LEU A 255 5.50 9.39 10.75
N LEU A 256 4.75 8.45 10.16
CA LEU A 256 5.20 7.09 9.89
C LEU A 256 6.34 7.03 8.87
N LEU A 257 6.22 7.79 7.77
CA LEU A 257 7.29 7.93 6.78
C LEU A 257 8.53 8.62 7.37
N TRP A 258 8.34 9.65 8.19
CA TRP A 258 9.43 10.33 8.89
C TRP A 258 10.12 9.41 9.91
N LEU A 259 9.35 8.61 10.66
CA LEU A 259 9.88 7.60 11.59
C LEU A 259 10.63 6.49 10.85
N ALA A 260 10.12 6.02 9.71
CA ALA A 260 10.81 5.05 8.88
C ALA A 260 12.14 5.60 8.34
N ALA A 261 12.15 6.83 7.81
CA ALA A 261 13.36 7.50 7.36
C ALA A 261 14.36 7.76 8.50
N ARG A 262 13.87 8.10 9.69
CA ARG A 262 14.72 8.32 10.88
C ARG A 262 15.27 7.01 11.45
N PHE A 263 14.50 5.94 11.40
CA PHE A 263 14.93 4.60 11.78
C PHE A 263 16.05 4.10 10.87
N GLU A 264 15.97 4.38 9.56
CA GLU A 264 17.07 4.12 8.61
C GLU A 264 18.32 4.95 8.89
N TYR A 265 18.18 6.25 9.19
CA TYR A 265 19.32 7.10 9.58
C TYR A 265 20.03 6.55 10.83
N CYS A 266 19.28 6.09 11.83
CA CYS A 266 19.85 5.51 13.05
C CYS A 266 20.51 4.13 12.80
N LEU A 267 19.97 3.30 11.91
CA LEU A 267 20.53 1.97 11.62
C LEU A 267 21.78 2.02 10.72
N PHE A 268 21.90 3.01 9.83
CA PHE A 268 22.98 3.07 8.85
C PHE A 268 24.18 3.94 9.30
N LEU A 269 23.97 4.98 10.13
CA LEU A 269 25.04 5.90 10.52
C LEU A 269 25.65 5.63 11.91
N HIS A 270 24.99 4.82 12.76
CA HIS A 270 25.52 4.54 14.10
C HIS A 270 26.82 3.71 14.13
N PRO A 271 27.10 2.75 13.22
CA PRO A 271 28.35 1.99 13.31
C PRO A 271 29.58 2.71 12.72
N VAL A 272 29.41 3.84 12.02
CA VAL A 272 30.53 4.52 11.31
C VAL A 272 31.17 5.64 12.16
N MET A 273 30.52 6.10 13.22
CA MET A 273 30.94 7.31 13.98
C MET A 273 31.47 7.04 15.40
N CYS A 274 31.63 5.77 15.81
CA CYS A 274 32.35 5.44 17.04
C CYS A 274 33.64 4.70 16.66
N PRO A 275 34.76 5.39 16.45
CA PRO A 275 36.05 4.72 16.52
C PRO A 275 36.19 4.18 17.93
N PHE A 276 36.23 2.85 18.03
CA PHE A 276 36.60 2.16 19.25
C PHE A 276 38.03 2.61 19.57
N SER A 277 38.17 3.48 20.58
CA SER A 277 39.45 3.85 21.16
C SER A 277 39.98 2.62 21.87
N GLU A 278 40.85 1.85 21.23
CA GLU A 278 41.58 0.77 21.87
C GLU A 278 42.48 1.35 22.97
N HIS A 279 42.22 0.94 24.20
CA HIS A 279 43.13 0.98 25.34
C HIS A 279 43.57 -0.44 25.65
#